data_AF-A0A962D7F8-F1
#
_entry.id   AF-A0A962D7F8-F1
#
_cell.length_a   1.000
_cell.length_b   1.000
_cell.length_c   1.000
_cell.angle_alpha   90.00
_cell.angle_beta   90.00
_cell.angle_gamma   90.00
#
_symmetry.space_group_name_H-M   'P 1'
#
loop_
_entity.id
_entity.type
_entity.pdbx_description
1 polymer ?
#
loop_
_entity_poly.entity_id
_entity_poly.type
_entity_poly.pdbx_seq_one_letter_code
_entity_poly.pdbx_strand_id
1 'polypeptide(L)' 'MNPISLSQFLIEEQRAKGQINADLRLLIEVVARACKRISIAVGKGALGGVLGNLGTT' A
#
# COMPACT_ATOMS: atom_id res chain seq x y z
N MET A 1 -18.00 -3.46 15.23
CA MET A 1 -16.82 -4.25 14.80
C MET A 1 -15.73 -3.25 14.43
N ASN A 2 -14.62 -3.21 15.17
CA ASN A 2 -13.56 -2.23 14.87
C ASN A 2 -12.73 -2.71 13.67
N PRO A 3 -12.46 -1.86 12.66
CA PRO A 3 -11.63 -2.24 11.53
C PRO A 3 -10.20 -2.53 11.99
N ILE A 4 -9.64 -3.66 11.54
CA ILE A 4 -8.26 -4.06 11.81
C ILE A 4 -7.37 -3.46 10.72
N SER A 5 -6.30 -2.79 11.13
CA SER A 5 -5.31 -2.26 10.18
C SER A 5 -4.42 -3.38 9.62
N LEU A 6 -3.89 -3.21 8.41
CA LEU A 6 -2.95 -4.16 7.81
C LEU A 6 -1.75 -4.42 8.74
N SER A 7 -1.20 -3.36 9.35
CA SER A 7 -0.07 -3.49 10.27
C SER A 7 -0.42 -4.34 11.50
N GLN A 8 -1.62 -4.15 12.07
CA GLN A 8 -2.10 -4.95 13.19
C GLN A 8 -2.26 -6.42 12.77
N PHE A 9 -2.93 -6.68 11.65
CA PHE A 9 -3.12 -8.03 11.13
C PHE A 9 -1.78 -8.77 10.94
N LEU A 10 -0.79 -8.12 10.33
CA LEU A 10 0.52 -8.74 10.10
C LEU A 10 1.30 -9.02 11.41
N ILE A 11 1.14 -8.17 12.43
CA ILE A 11 1.72 -8.41 13.77
C ILE A 11 1.09 -9.65 14.40
N GLU A 12 -0.23 -9.75 14.34
CA GLU A 12 -0.99 -10.86 14.90
C GLU A 12 -0.64 -12.18 14.20
N GLU A 13 -0.57 -12.19 12.85
CA GLU A 13 -0.18 -13.37 12.08
C GLU A 13 1.27 -13.80 12.33
N GLN A 14 2.20 -12.84 12.47
CA GLN A 14 3.59 -13.12 12.85
C GLN A 14 3.68 -13.78 14.24
N ARG A 15 2.90 -13.29 15.22
CA ARG A 15 2.91 -13.83 16.59
C ARG A 15 2.20 -15.17 16.72
N ALA A 16 1.05 -15.34 16.05
CA ALA A 16 0.18 -16.48 16.25
C ALA A 16 0.63 -17.73 15.47
N LYS A 17 1.12 -17.54 14.24
CA LYS A 17 1.40 -18.67 13.34
C LYS A 17 2.88 -18.85 13.03
N GLY A 18 3.71 -17.84 13.27
CA GLY A 18 5.14 -17.86 12.91
C GLY A 18 5.41 -18.00 11.39
N GLN A 19 4.36 -17.97 10.56
CA GLN A 19 4.44 -18.14 9.10
C GLN A 19 4.99 -16.89 8.40
N ILE A 20 4.85 -15.73 9.04
CA ILE A 20 5.40 -14.46 8.56
C ILE A 20 6.62 -14.13 9.41
N ASN A 21 7.80 -14.18 8.82
CA ASN A 21 9.02 -13.67 9.43
C ASN A 21 9.07 -12.12 9.34
N ALA A 22 10.03 -11.52 10.04
CA ALA A 22 10.16 -10.06 10.10
C ALA A 22 10.39 -9.44 8.71
N ASP A 23 11.17 -10.10 7.85
CA ASP A 23 11.50 -9.61 6.52
C ASP A 23 10.29 -9.60 5.58
N LEU A 24 9.47 -10.66 5.61
CA LEU A 24 8.24 -10.74 4.85
C LEU A 24 7.24 -9.67 5.29
N ARG A 25 7.07 -9.48 6.61
CA ARG A 25 6.23 -8.40 7.14
C ARG A 25 6.73 -7.03 6.67
N LEU A 26 8.04 -6.79 6.73
CA LEU A 26 8.64 -5.54 6.27
C LEU A 26 8.38 -5.33 4.77
N LEU A 27 8.55 -6.36 3.95
CA LEU A 27 8.30 -6.31 2.51
C LEU A 27 6.85 -5.92 2.21
N ILE A 28 5.88 -6.57 2.86
CA ILE A 28 4.46 -6.27 2.67
C ILE A 28 4.15 -4.82 3.06
N GLU A 29 4.72 -4.34 4.17
CA GLU A 29 4.58 -2.97 4.63
C GLU A 29 5.19 -1.93 3.66
N VAL A 30 6.32 -2.25 3.03
CA VAL A 30 6.92 -1.42 1.98
C VAL A 30 6.00 -1.35 0.75
N VAL A 31 5.47 -2.49 0.31
CA VAL A 31 4.53 -2.55 -0.83
C VAL A 31 3.26 -1.75 -0.52
N ALA A 32 2.68 -1.90 0.68
CA ALA A 32 1.49 -1.16 1.08
C ALA A 32 1.72 0.37 1.05
N ARG A 33 2.88 0.84 1.54
CA ARG A 33 3.28 2.26 1.43
C ARG A 33 3.43 2.71 -0.02
N ALA A 34 4.02 1.88 -0.89
CA ALA A 34 4.13 2.19 -2.31
C ALA A 34 2.75 2.32 -2.96
N CYS A 35 1.85 1.37 -2.74
CA CYS A 35 0.46 1.42 -3.23
C CYS A 35 -0.26 2.68 -2.75
N LYS A 36 -0.09 3.06 -1.47
CA LYS A 36 -0.68 4.30 -0.95
C LYS A 36 -0.13 5.55 -1.65
N ARG A 37 1.19 5.61 -1.90
CA ARG A 37 1.82 6.72 -2.64
C ARG A 37 1.32 6.80 -4.08
N ILE A 38 1.24 5.67 -4.78
CA ILE A 38 0.71 5.60 -6.15
C ILE A 38 -0.74 6.06 -6.18
N SER A 39 -1.59 5.58 -5.27
CA SER A 39 -2.99 5.99 -5.17
C SER A 39 -3.12 7.51 -4.97
N ILE A 40 -2.27 8.11 -4.12
CA ILE A 40 -2.22 9.56 -3.93
C ILE A 40 -1.76 10.26 -5.21
N ALA A 41 -0.72 9.77 -5.88
CA ALA A 41 -0.20 10.36 -7.11
C ALA A 41 -1.23 10.30 -8.25
N VAL A 42 -1.94 9.18 -8.40
CA VAL A 42 -3.04 9.01 -9.37
C VAL A 42 -4.20 9.93 -9.01
N GLY A 43 -4.63 9.95 -7.75
CA GLY A 43 -5.71 10.83 -7.29
C GLY A 43 -5.38 12.31 -7.47
N LYS A 44 -4.14 12.73 -7.19
CA LYS A 44 -3.66 14.08 -7.44
C LYS A 44 -3.45 14.37 -8.93
N GLY A 45 -3.04 13.39 -9.74
CA GLY A 45 -2.92 13.50 -11.19
C GLY A 45 -4.28 13.72 -11.86
N ALA A 46 -5.33 13.07 -11.36
CA ALA A 46 -6.72 13.30 -11.74
C ALA A 46 -7.22 14.70 -11.33
N LEU A 47 -6.76 15.23 -10.20
CA LEU A 47 -7.13 16.57 -9.70
C LEU A 47 -6.26 17.71 -10.25
N GLY A 48 -5.05 17.41 -10.76
CA GLY A 48 -4.05 18.38 -11.22
C GLY A 48 -3.93 18.52 -12.74
N GLY A 49 -4.79 17.86 -13.52
CA GLY A 49 -4.82 17.98 -14.99
C GLY A 49 -3.61 17.34 -15.72
N VAL A 50 -2.77 16.57 -15.03
CA VAL A 50 -1.54 15.98 -15.60
C VAL A 50 -1.79 14.62 -16.30
N LEU A 51 -3.05 14.27 -16.53
CA LEU A 51 -3.44 13.28 -17.54
C LEU A 51 -3.51 13.89 -18.96
N GLY A 52 -2.95 15.08 -19.17
CA GLY A 52 -2.74 15.65 -20.50
C GLY A 52 -1.46 15.11 -21.15
N ASN A 53 -1.61 14.55 -22.35
CA ASN A 53 -0.57 14.27 -23.38
C ASN A 53 -0.03 12.85 -23.57
N LEU A 54 -0.71 11.79 -23.13
CA LEU A 54 -0.33 10.40 -23.52
C LEU A 54 -0.87 9.96 -24.90
N GLY A 55 -1.23 10.86 -25.83
CA GLY A 55 -1.80 10.41 -27.11
C GLY A 55 -2.13 11.43 -28.19
N THR A 56 -1.37 12.50 -28.39
CA THR A 56 -1.50 13.32 -29.61
C THR A 56 -0.13 13.65 -30.23
N THR A 57 0.37 12.71 -31.02
CA THR A 57 1.29 12.95 -32.14
C THR A 57 0.73 12.24 -33.36
#